data_AF-A0A7S4WCM2-F1
#
_entry.id   AF-A0A7S4WCM2-F1
#
_cell.length_a   1.000
_cell.length_b   1.000
_cell.length_c   1.000
_cell.angle_alpha   90.00
_cell.angle_beta   90.00
_cell.angle_gamma   90.00
#
_symmetry.space_group_name_H-M   'P 1'
#
loop_
_entity.id
_entity.type
_entity.pdbx_description
1 polymer ?
#
loop_
_entity_poly.entity_id
_entity_poly.type
_entity_poly.pdbx_seq_one_letter_code
_entity_poly.pdbx_strand_id
1 'polypeptide(L)'
;FKSTLFFASLAILLFASRDATAADEKDHGDSLTRWLFEKKGRLNPKTILRRADPNDSTSPFGFFARGPLRKGEILAEIPREIILSSEKPRTFRPLECDTARNLAKEMKLGNSSEYAPYVEYLLDMQPPGQIPSAWSEAGKALLEKMLRTGKDAALPPFHPTDLIDGLWHDRCRGSRDPVEVHAAQLVIQR
;
A
#
# COMPACT_ATOMS: atom_id res chain seq x y z
N PHE A 1 -34.30 32.22 66.16
CA PHE A 1 -33.31 32.59 65.12
C PHE A 1 -32.54 31.34 64.72
N LYS A 2 -32.91 30.71 63.60
CA LYS A 2 -32.29 29.49 63.08
C LYS A 2 -31.26 29.88 62.01
N SER A 3 -30.02 29.48 62.25
CA SER A 3 -28.88 29.62 61.33
C SER A 3 -28.88 28.44 60.36
N THR A 4 -28.65 28.68 59.08
CA THR A 4 -28.51 27.63 58.07
C THR A 4 -27.25 27.91 57.27
N LEU A 5 -26.19 27.11 57.52
CA LEU A 5 -24.94 27.11 56.77
C LEU A 5 -25.15 26.50 55.39
N PHE A 6 -24.73 27.22 54.35
CA PHE A 6 -24.55 26.71 52.99
C PHE A 6 -23.15 26.10 52.87
N PHE A 7 -23.06 24.81 52.57
CA PHE A 7 -21.82 24.16 52.12
C PHE A 7 -21.81 24.15 50.58
N ALA A 8 -20.91 24.92 49.98
CA ALA A 8 -20.61 24.84 48.55
C ALA A 8 -19.55 23.76 48.32
N SER A 9 -19.92 22.65 47.70
CA SER A 9 -18.97 21.65 47.19
C SER A 9 -18.35 22.14 45.88
N LEU A 10 -17.04 22.40 45.91
CA LEU A 10 -16.23 22.75 44.74
C LEU A 10 -15.75 21.44 44.08
N ALA A 11 -16.36 21.05 42.97
CA ALA A 11 -15.90 19.93 42.15
C ALA A 11 -14.75 20.38 41.23
N ILE A 12 -13.53 19.98 41.56
CA ILE A 12 -12.35 20.18 40.70
C ILE A 12 -12.37 19.09 39.63
N LEU A 13 -12.80 19.45 38.42
CA LEU A 13 -12.64 18.63 37.21
C LEU A 13 -11.17 18.66 36.80
N LEU A 14 -10.42 17.63 37.20
CA LEU A 14 -9.11 17.32 36.63
C LEU A 14 -9.31 16.88 35.18
N PHE A 15 -9.11 17.80 34.24
CA PHE A 15 -8.85 17.44 32.86
C PHE A 15 -7.49 16.74 32.82
N ALA A 16 -7.50 15.41 32.85
CA ALA A 16 -6.36 14.63 32.40
C ALA A 16 -6.15 14.95 30.92
N SER A 17 -5.15 15.77 30.62
CA SER A 17 -4.63 15.90 29.26
C SER A 17 -4.24 14.50 28.82
N ARG A 18 -5.02 13.91 27.91
CA ARG A 18 -4.51 12.85 27.07
C ARG A 18 -3.43 13.51 26.22
N ASP A 19 -2.20 13.45 26.69
CA ASP A 19 -1.05 13.43 25.80
C ASP A 19 -1.23 12.17 24.96
N ALA A 20 -2.00 12.29 23.89
CA ALA A 20 -1.83 11.45 22.73
C ALA A 20 -0.40 11.71 22.30
N THR A 21 0.53 10.88 22.77
CA THR A 21 1.80 10.71 22.10
C THR A 21 1.42 10.31 20.69
N ALA A 22 1.39 11.29 19.78
CA ALA A 22 1.50 11.05 18.37
C ALA A 22 2.77 10.20 18.25
N ALA A 23 2.59 8.89 18.24
CA ALA A 23 3.62 7.97 17.83
C ALA A 23 4.04 8.52 16.47
N ASP A 24 5.28 9.01 16.41
CA ASP A 24 5.88 9.67 15.26
C ASP A 24 5.52 8.85 14.02
N GLU A 25 4.50 9.30 13.27
CA GLU A 25 3.97 8.53 12.15
C GLU A 25 5.12 8.46 11.15
N LYS A 26 5.63 7.25 10.94
CA LYS A 26 6.81 7.03 10.11
C LYS A 26 6.54 7.62 8.73
N ASP A 27 7.31 8.66 8.37
CA ASP A 27 7.22 9.24 7.04
C ASP A 27 7.85 8.27 6.03
N HIS A 28 7.00 7.44 5.42
CA HIS A 28 7.41 6.50 4.37
C HIS A 28 8.02 7.23 3.17
N GLY A 29 7.60 8.46 2.87
CA GLY A 29 8.12 9.25 1.76
C GLY A 29 9.59 9.59 1.97
N ASP A 30 9.92 10.08 3.15
CA ASP A 30 11.30 10.37 3.56
C ASP A 30 12.14 9.09 3.68
N SER A 31 11.58 8.02 4.26
CA SER A 31 12.29 6.74 4.42
C SER A 31 12.65 6.11 3.06
N LEU A 32 11.72 6.11 2.10
CA LEU A 32 11.94 5.59 0.75
C LEU A 32 12.95 6.44 -0.01
N THR A 33 12.86 7.77 0.13
CA THR A 33 13.79 8.70 -0.54
C THR A 33 15.21 8.54 -0.02
N ARG A 34 15.38 8.41 1.30
CA ARG A 34 16.68 8.17 1.93
C ARG A 34 17.29 6.84 1.46
N TRP A 35 16.50 5.77 1.49
CA TRP A 35 16.93 4.45 1.02
C TRP A 35 17.33 4.46 -0.46
N LEU A 36 16.58 5.17 -1.31
CA LEU A 36 16.93 5.35 -2.72
C LEU A 36 18.31 5.98 -2.87
N PHE A 37 18.63 7.03 -2.09
CA PHE A 37 19.93 7.70 -2.14
C PHE A 37 21.08 6.83 -1.62
N GLU A 38 20.86 6.07 -0.54
CA GLU A 38 21.83 5.09 -0.02
C GLU A 38 22.19 4.04 -1.08
N LYS A 39 21.20 3.67 -1.89
CA LYS A 39 21.34 2.74 -3.01
C LYS A 39 21.86 3.39 -4.29
N LYS A 40 22.35 4.65 -4.21
CA LYS A 40 22.90 5.45 -5.33
C LYS A 40 21.85 5.87 -6.38
N GLY A 41 20.57 5.79 -6.04
CA GLY A 41 19.50 6.37 -6.83
C GLY A 41 19.44 7.88 -6.69
N ARG A 42 18.61 8.52 -7.53
CA ARG A 42 18.44 9.97 -7.53
C ARG A 42 16.97 10.33 -7.65
N LEU A 43 16.61 11.45 -7.05
CA LEU A 43 15.30 12.06 -7.16
C LEU A 43 15.50 13.53 -7.53
N ASN A 44 14.66 14.04 -8.42
CA ASN A 44 14.72 15.44 -8.80
C ASN A 44 14.41 16.32 -7.58
N PRO A 45 15.24 17.33 -7.26
CA PRO A 45 15.03 18.18 -6.07
C PRO A 45 13.72 18.97 -6.11
N LYS A 46 13.08 19.09 -7.29
CA LYS A 46 11.74 19.69 -7.46
C LYS A 46 10.62 18.68 -7.34
N THR A 47 10.89 17.47 -6.86
CA THR A 47 9.87 16.45 -6.59
C THR A 47 9.92 16.01 -5.13
N ILE A 48 8.81 15.48 -4.64
CA ILE A 48 8.69 14.92 -3.30
C ILE A 48 7.73 13.74 -3.32
N LEU A 49 8.06 12.70 -2.57
CA LEU A 49 7.17 11.59 -2.28
C LEU A 49 6.44 11.90 -0.98
N ARG A 50 5.13 12.01 -1.01
CA ARG A 50 4.29 12.27 0.18
C ARG A 50 2.87 11.76 -0.04
N ARG A 51 2.03 11.84 0.99
CA ARG A 51 0.57 11.67 0.87
C ARG A 51 -0.04 12.76 -0.01
N ALA A 52 -1.08 12.44 -0.78
CA ALA A 52 -1.81 13.39 -1.59
C ALA A 52 -2.44 14.51 -0.75
N ASP A 53 -3.19 14.14 0.29
CA ASP A 53 -3.54 14.99 1.41
C ASP A 53 -2.59 14.73 2.59
N PRO A 54 -1.73 15.69 2.97
CA PRO A 54 -0.79 15.54 4.09
C PRO A 54 -1.45 15.38 5.46
N ASN A 55 -2.74 15.73 5.61
CA ASN A 55 -3.45 15.66 6.88
C ASN A 55 -4.32 14.39 7.02
N ASP A 56 -4.34 13.54 6.00
CA ASP A 56 -5.12 12.30 5.98
C ASP A 56 -4.18 11.09 5.85
N SER A 57 -4.03 10.33 6.94
CA SER A 57 -3.19 9.13 6.97
C SER A 57 -3.71 7.97 6.10
N THR A 58 -4.94 8.08 5.59
CA THR A 58 -5.51 7.13 4.61
C THR A 58 -5.31 7.59 3.16
N SER A 59 -4.86 8.83 2.95
CA SER A 59 -4.57 9.36 1.62
C SER A 59 -3.43 8.58 0.96
N PRO A 60 -3.54 8.26 -0.35
CA PRO A 60 -2.50 7.57 -1.08
C PRO A 60 -1.21 8.39 -1.15
N PHE A 61 -0.08 7.70 -1.28
CA PHE A 61 1.20 8.31 -1.59
C PHE A 61 1.34 8.57 -3.09
N GLY A 62 2.10 9.62 -3.44
CA GLY A 62 2.44 9.93 -4.81
C GLY A 62 3.65 10.85 -4.92
N PHE A 63 4.15 10.99 -6.15
CA PHE A 63 5.18 11.96 -6.49
C PHE A 63 4.55 13.29 -6.85
N PHE A 64 4.93 14.35 -6.14
CA PHE A 64 4.42 15.70 -6.34
C PHE A 64 5.53 16.66 -6.75
N ALA A 65 5.22 17.59 -7.64
CA ALA A 65 6.11 18.68 -7.98
C ALA A 65 6.14 19.73 -6.84
N ARG A 66 7.33 20.17 -6.46
CA ARG A 66 7.59 21.32 -5.57
C ARG A 66 7.91 22.60 -6.32
N GLY A 67 8.07 22.51 -7.63
CA GLY A 67 8.35 23.64 -8.51
C GLY A 67 8.19 23.28 -9.98
N PRO A 68 8.42 24.23 -10.89
CA PRO A 68 8.25 24.01 -12.32
C PRO A 68 9.18 22.91 -12.86
N LEU A 69 8.58 21.89 -13.48
CA LEU A 69 9.27 20.83 -14.19
C LEU A 69 9.28 21.12 -15.69
N ARG A 70 10.43 20.97 -16.35
CA ARG A 70 10.53 21.13 -17.80
C ARG A 70 10.30 19.80 -18.51
N LYS A 71 9.84 19.84 -19.76
CA LYS A 71 9.77 18.65 -20.61
C LYS A 71 11.17 18.05 -20.76
N GLY A 72 11.28 16.74 -20.53
CA GLY A 72 12.56 16.00 -20.59
C GLY A 72 13.41 16.09 -19.32
N GLU A 73 12.94 16.80 -18.28
CA GLU A 73 13.63 16.81 -16.98
C GLU A 73 13.47 15.43 -16.31
N ILE A 74 14.58 14.84 -15.88
CA ILE A 74 14.59 13.54 -15.19
C ILE A 74 13.95 13.72 -13.82
N LEU A 75 12.95 12.90 -13.49
CA LEU A 75 12.26 12.94 -12.19
C LEU A 75 12.92 12.03 -11.16
N ALA A 76 13.37 10.85 -11.58
CA ALA A 76 14.04 9.89 -10.72
C ALA A 76 14.99 9.01 -11.56
N GLU A 77 16.06 8.54 -10.91
CA GLU A 77 16.96 7.50 -11.43
C GLU A 77 16.94 6.35 -10.42
N ILE A 78 16.41 5.21 -10.84
CA ILE A 78 16.23 4.03 -9.97
C ILE A 78 17.33 3.00 -10.30
N PRO A 79 18.24 2.69 -9.35
CA PRO A 79 19.25 1.65 -9.51
C PRO A 79 18.59 0.29 -9.79
N ARG A 80 19.19 -0.51 -10.67
CA ARG A 80 18.59 -1.80 -11.07
C ARG A 80 18.62 -2.81 -9.93
N GLU A 81 19.62 -2.73 -9.07
CA GLU A 81 19.84 -3.61 -7.91
C GLU A 81 18.73 -3.52 -6.86
N ILE A 82 17.92 -2.46 -6.86
CA ILE A 82 16.78 -2.33 -5.94
C ILE A 82 15.43 -2.68 -6.57
N ILE A 83 15.43 -3.17 -7.82
CA ILE A 83 14.21 -3.61 -8.49
C ILE A 83 13.90 -5.04 -8.06
N LEU A 84 12.84 -5.18 -7.27
CA LEU A 84 12.30 -6.50 -6.92
C LEU A 84 11.55 -7.09 -8.13
N SER A 85 12.17 -8.08 -8.77
CA SER A 85 11.68 -8.72 -9.99
C SER A 85 12.00 -10.23 -10.02
N SER A 86 11.47 -10.91 -11.02
CA SER A 86 11.86 -12.28 -11.37
C SER A 86 13.17 -12.29 -12.15
N GLU A 87 14.01 -13.30 -11.93
CA GLU A 87 15.30 -13.46 -12.63
C GLU A 87 15.17 -13.63 -14.16
N LYS A 88 14.02 -14.10 -14.64
CA LYS A 88 13.76 -14.33 -16.06
C LYS A 88 12.57 -13.49 -16.51
N PRO A 89 12.73 -12.57 -17.47
CA PRO A 89 11.59 -11.87 -18.05
C PRO A 89 10.70 -12.89 -18.75
N ARG A 90 9.42 -12.94 -18.38
CA ARG A 90 8.42 -13.77 -19.04
C ARG A 90 7.42 -12.91 -19.81
N THR A 91 6.76 -13.57 -20.75
CA THR A 91 5.70 -13.00 -21.57
C THR A 91 4.58 -12.44 -20.69
N PHE A 92 4.07 -11.26 -21.05
CA PHE A 92 2.97 -10.53 -20.42
C PHE A 92 1.89 -11.45 -19.82
N ARG A 93 1.91 -11.60 -18.50
CA ARG A 93 0.87 -12.26 -17.71
C ARG A 93 0.44 -11.31 -16.59
N PRO A 94 -0.83 -11.34 -16.16
CA PRO A 94 -1.28 -10.52 -15.03
C PRO A 94 -0.56 -10.83 -13.70
N LEU A 95 0.17 -11.95 -13.61
CA LEU A 95 0.94 -12.33 -12.43
C LEU A 95 2.28 -12.95 -12.84
N GLU A 96 3.37 -12.35 -12.38
CA GLU A 96 4.71 -12.93 -12.41
C GLU A 96 4.97 -13.70 -11.10
N CYS A 97 4.78 -15.03 -11.13
CA CYS A 97 4.83 -15.89 -9.95
C CYS A 97 6.11 -15.72 -9.13
N ASP A 98 7.26 -15.64 -9.79
CA ASP A 98 8.56 -15.54 -9.10
C ASP A 98 8.74 -14.17 -8.47
N THR A 99 8.22 -13.11 -9.10
CA THR A 99 8.18 -11.78 -8.50
C THR A 99 7.30 -11.77 -7.24
N ALA A 100 6.15 -12.44 -7.26
CA ALA A 100 5.29 -12.55 -6.09
C ALA A 100 5.96 -13.31 -4.93
N ARG A 101 6.64 -14.42 -5.23
CA ARG A 101 7.41 -15.17 -4.22
C ARG A 101 8.57 -14.36 -3.65
N ASN A 102 9.31 -13.65 -4.50
CA ASN A 102 10.40 -12.79 -4.07
C ASN A 102 9.87 -11.68 -3.16
N LEU A 103 8.75 -11.05 -3.53
CA LEU A 103 8.12 -10.02 -2.71
C LEU A 103 7.67 -10.58 -1.36
N ALA A 104 7.01 -11.75 -1.36
CA ALA A 104 6.56 -12.38 -0.12
C ALA A 104 7.73 -12.75 0.80
N LYS A 105 8.85 -13.22 0.24
CA LYS A 105 10.08 -13.49 1.00
C LYS A 105 10.59 -12.22 1.68
N GLU A 106 10.71 -11.12 0.95
CA GLU A 106 11.19 -9.85 1.51
C GLU A 106 10.21 -9.27 2.55
N MET A 107 8.91 -9.38 2.32
CA MET A 107 7.89 -9.00 3.31
C MET A 107 8.01 -9.80 4.62
N LYS A 108 8.28 -11.11 4.53
CA LYS A 108 8.50 -11.96 5.72
C LYS A 108 9.77 -11.63 6.48
N LEU A 109 10.78 -11.08 5.80
CA LEU A 109 12.02 -10.60 6.44
C LEU A 109 11.83 -9.27 7.18
N GLY A 110 10.84 -8.46 6.77
CA GLY A 110 10.57 -7.15 7.37
C GLY A 110 11.84 -6.28 7.43
N ASN A 111 12.21 -5.84 8.62
CA ASN A 111 13.38 -4.96 8.85
C ASN A 111 14.73 -5.60 8.48
N SER A 112 14.80 -6.92 8.35
CA SER A 112 16.01 -7.62 7.89
C SER A 112 16.11 -7.70 6.36
N SER A 113 15.10 -7.25 5.62
CA SER A 113 15.13 -7.18 4.17
C SER A 113 16.07 -6.08 3.68
N GLU A 114 16.81 -6.33 2.61
CA GLU A 114 17.56 -5.28 1.89
C GLU A 114 16.64 -4.22 1.26
N TYR A 115 15.35 -4.56 1.15
CA TYR A 115 14.24 -3.76 0.64
C TYR A 115 13.35 -3.24 1.78
N ALA A 116 13.80 -3.29 3.05
CA ALA A 116 12.98 -2.97 4.23
C ALA A 116 12.11 -1.71 4.06
N PRO A 117 12.64 -0.54 3.66
CA PRO A 117 11.81 0.66 3.51
C PRO A 117 10.69 0.52 2.47
N TYR A 118 10.92 -0.27 1.42
CA TYR A 118 9.92 -0.55 0.38
C TYR A 118 8.88 -1.56 0.83
N VAL A 119 9.27 -2.66 1.46
CA VAL A 119 8.31 -3.67 1.92
C VAL A 119 7.48 -3.17 3.10
N GLU A 120 8.07 -2.38 4.01
CA GLU A 120 7.33 -1.72 5.10
C GLU A 120 6.29 -0.76 4.53
N TYR A 121 6.66 0.06 3.54
CA TYR A 121 5.68 0.91 2.84
C TYR A 121 4.52 0.09 2.25
N LEU A 122 4.81 -1.04 1.59
CA LEU A 122 3.75 -1.88 1.02
C LEU A 122 2.84 -2.47 2.11
N LEU A 123 3.41 -2.97 3.20
CA LEU A 123 2.65 -3.57 4.30
C LEU A 123 1.78 -2.55 5.05
N ASP A 124 2.31 -1.35 5.27
CA ASP A 124 1.63 -0.30 6.04
C ASP A 124 0.62 0.47 5.19
N MET A 125 0.92 0.67 3.89
CA MET A 125 0.16 1.58 3.03
C MET A 125 -0.67 0.93 1.93
N GLN A 126 -0.45 -0.35 1.61
CA GLN A 126 -1.20 -1.06 0.59
C GLN A 126 -1.96 -2.23 1.23
N PRO A 127 -3.14 -2.00 1.83
CA PRO A 127 -3.90 -3.08 2.43
C PRO A 127 -4.34 -4.13 1.40
N PRO A 128 -4.60 -5.39 1.82
CA PRO A 128 -5.20 -6.40 0.96
C PRO A 128 -6.62 -5.98 0.53
N GLY A 129 -7.15 -6.64 -0.52
CA GLY A 129 -8.53 -6.38 -0.99
C GLY A 129 -8.66 -5.30 -2.07
N GLN A 130 -7.56 -4.76 -2.58
CA GLN A 130 -7.58 -3.70 -3.60
C GLN A 130 -7.94 -4.20 -5.02
N ILE A 131 -7.91 -5.52 -5.26
CA ILE A 131 -8.30 -6.13 -6.54
C ILE A 131 -9.59 -6.95 -6.40
N PRO A 132 -10.43 -7.07 -7.45
CA PRO A 132 -11.72 -7.74 -7.34
C PRO A 132 -11.67 -9.20 -6.89
N SER A 133 -10.61 -9.93 -7.22
CA SER A 133 -10.43 -11.31 -6.74
C SER A 133 -10.24 -11.44 -5.24
N ALA A 134 -9.93 -10.35 -4.55
CA ALA A 134 -9.79 -10.29 -3.10
C ALA A 134 -11.05 -9.73 -2.40
N TRP A 135 -12.10 -9.37 -3.15
CA TRP A 135 -13.35 -8.88 -2.57
C TRP A 135 -14.17 -9.99 -1.94
N SER A 136 -15.18 -9.60 -1.15
CA SER A 136 -16.19 -10.53 -0.65
C SER A 136 -16.96 -11.17 -1.81
N GLU A 137 -17.54 -12.34 -1.57
CA GLU A 137 -18.37 -13.04 -2.56
C GLU A 137 -19.54 -12.18 -3.06
N ALA A 138 -20.14 -11.37 -2.18
CA ALA A 138 -21.17 -10.41 -2.58
C ALA A 138 -20.63 -9.31 -3.52
N GLY A 139 -19.40 -8.81 -3.27
CA GLY A 139 -18.74 -7.83 -4.13
C GLY A 139 -18.37 -8.40 -5.50
N LYS A 140 -17.84 -9.64 -5.53
CA LYS A 140 -17.55 -10.38 -6.77
C LYS A 140 -18.82 -10.58 -7.60
N ALA A 141 -19.89 -11.08 -6.98
CA ALA A 141 -21.17 -11.30 -7.65
C ALA A 141 -21.80 -10.01 -8.21
N LEU A 142 -21.69 -8.89 -7.48
CA LEU A 142 -22.15 -7.59 -7.97
C LEU A 142 -21.35 -7.14 -9.20
N LEU A 143 -20.02 -7.22 -9.15
CA LEU A 143 -19.16 -6.84 -10.27
C LEU A 143 -19.46 -7.69 -11.51
N GLU A 144 -19.60 -9.00 -11.35
CA GLU A 144 -19.95 -9.90 -12.45
C GLU A 144 -21.30 -9.55 -13.09
N LYS A 145 -22.30 -9.19 -12.27
CA LYS A 145 -23.60 -8.71 -12.76
C LYS A 145 -23.46 -7.41 -13.55
N MET A 146 -22.60 -6.49 -13.12
CA MET A 146 -22.36 -5.22 -13.79
C MET A 146 -21.60 -5.38 -15.11
N LEU A 147 -20.64 -6.31 -15.18
CA LEU A 147 -19.84 -6.54 -16.39
C LEU A 147 -20.60 -7.31 -17.47
N ARG A 148 -21.65 -8.04 -17.10
CA ARG A 148 -22.56 -8.73 -18.02
C ARG A 148 -23.65 -7.78 -18.52
N THR A 149 -23.28 -6.82 -19.37
CA THR A 149 -24.26 -5.96 -20.05
C THR A 149 -24.63 -6.53 -21.42
N GLY A 150 -25.93 -6.83 -21.62
CA GLY A 150 -26.44 -7.36 -22.89
C GLY A 150 -26.28 -8.87 -23.05
N LYS A 151 -26.70 -9.40 -24.21
CA LYS A 151 -26.87 -10.85 -24.39
C LYS A 151 -25.57 -11.66 -24.35
N ASP A 152 -24.41 -11.13 -24.75
CA ASP A 152 -23.20 -11.95 -24.92
C ASP A 152 -21.83 -11.22 -24.76
N ALA A 153 -21.74 -10.05 -24.12
CA ALA A 153 -20.46 -9.35 -23.98
C ALA A 153 -20.03 -9.18 -22.52
N ALA A 154 -18.97 -9.90 -22.12
CA ALA A 154 -18.21 -9.55 -20.91
C ALA A 154 -17.25 -8.41 -21.28
N LEU A 155 -17.40 -7.26 -20.62
CA LEU A 155 -16.43 -6.18 -20.74
C LEU A 155 -15.09 -6.61 -20.11
N PRO A 156 -13.94 -6.30 -20.72
CA PRO A 156 -12.64 -6.56 -20.09
C PRO A 156 -12.50 -5.75 -18.78
N PRO A 157 -11.68 -6.22 -17.83
CA PRO A 157 -10.87 -7.45 -17.87
C PRO A 157 -11.70 -8.74 -17.76
N PHE A 158 -11.25 -9.81 -18.40
CA PHE A 158 -11.87 -11.14 -18.29
C PHE A 158 -11.49 -11.79 -16.96
N HIS A 159 -12.47 -12.34 -16.24
CA HIS A 159 -12.30 -13.03 -14.95
C HIS A 159 -11.56 -12.21 -13.86
N PRO A 160 -11.98 -10.95 -13.58
CA PRO A 160 -11.31 -10.12 -12.58
C PRO A 160 -11.43 -10.68 -11.15
N THR A 161 -12.44 -11.51 -10.92
CA THR A 161 -12.79 -12.11 -9.63
C THR A 161 -12.00 -13.39 -9.32
N ASP A 162 -11.30 -13.97 -10.30
CA ASP A 162 -10.64 -15.27 -10.18
C ASP A 162 -9.10 -15.18 -10.25
N LEU A 163 -8.52 -13.98 -10.31
CA LEU A 163 -7.07 -13.82 -10.55
C LEU A 163 -6.20 -14.49 -9.48
N ILE A 164 -6.59 -14.44 -8.21
CA ILE A 164 -5.83 -15.10 -7.13
C ILE A 164 -5.99 -16.62 -7.20
N ASP A 165 -7.21 -17.13 -7.30
CA ASP A 165 -7.43 -18.58 -7.39
C ASP A 165 -6.81 -19.17 -8.65
N GLY A 166 -7.14 -18.61 -9.82
CA GLY A 166 -6.71 -19.12 -11.11
C GLY A 166 -5.25 -18.84 -11.48
N LEU A 167 -4.64 -17.75 -10.99
CA LEU A 167 -3.22 -17.47 -11.26
C LEU A 167 -2.32 -17.87 -10.10
N TRP A 168 -2.56 -17.37 -8.88
CA TRP A 168 -1.67 -17.62 -7.76
C TRP A 168 -1.79 -19.07 -7.26
N HIS A 169 -2.99 -19.52 -6.89
CA HIS A 169 -3.15 -20.87 -6.33
C HIS A 169 -2.96 -21.96 -7.39
N ASP A 170 -3.63 -21.86 -8.54
CA ASP A 170 -3.62 -22.94 -9.52
C ASP A 170 -2.35 -22.95 -10.38
N ARG A 171 -2.01 -21.81 -11.00
CA ARG A 171 -0.88 -21.74 -11.96
C ARG A 171 0.47 -21.57 -11.29
N CYS A 172 0.56 -20.68 -10.30
CA CYS A 172 1.79 -20.44 -9.56
C CYS A 172 2.00 -21.49 -8.45
N ARG A 173 1.02 -22.36 -8.16
CA ARG A 173 1.06 -23.29 -7.01
C ARG A 173 1.42 -22.57 -5.72
N GLY A 174 0.90 -21.35 -5.58
CA GLY A 174 1.14 -20.46 -4.46
C GLY A 174 0.39 -20.90 -3.22
N SER A 175 0.97 -20.67 -2.05
CA SER A 175 0.34 -21.05 -0.78
C SER A 175 -0.84 -20.14 -0.44
N ARG A 176 -1.62 -20.54 0.57
CA ARG A 176 -2.71 -19.74 1.18
C ARG A 176 -2.23 -18.89 2.36
N ASP A 177 -0.92 -18.76 2.55
CA ASP A 177 -0.35 -17.88 3.56
C ASP A 177 -0.76 -16.42 3.29
N PRO A 178 -1.29 -15.67 4.27
CA PRO A 178 -1.79 -14.32 4.04
C PRO A 178 -0.77 -13.35 3.46
N VAL A 179 0.50 -13.44 3.88
CA VAL A 179 1.58 -12.57 3.36
C VAL A 179 1.89 -12.89 1.92
N GLU A 180 1.95 -14.18 1.56
CA GLU A 180 2.16 -14.60 0.17
C GLU A 180 0.99 -14.22 -0.75
N VAL A 181 -0.25 -14.40 -0.28
CA VAL A 181 -1.44 -13.97 -1.04
C VAL A 181 -1.44 -12.46 -1.21
N HIS A 182 -1.09 -11.70 -0.17
CA HIS A 182 -1.00 -10.25 -0.23
C HIS A 182 0.06 -9.79 -1.23
N ALA A 183 1.26 -10.39 -1.20
CA ALA A 183 2.30 -10.14 -2.19
C ALA A 183 1.81 -10.41 -3.62
N ALA A 184 1.09 -11.51 -3.86
CA ALA A 184 0.50 -11.82 -5.16
C ALA A 184 -0.55 -10.78 -5.61
N GLN A 185 -1.39 -10.29 -4.69
CA GLN A 185 -2.36 -9.22 -4.98
C GLN A 185 -1.65 -7.93 -5.44
N LEU A 186 -0.61 -7.51 -4.71
CA LEU A 186 0.21 -6.35 -5.10
C LEU A 186 0.90 -6.57 -6.45
N VAL A 187 1.24 -7.82 -6.79
CA VAL A 187 1.84 -8.12 -8.09
C VAL A 187 0.85 -7.97 -9.23
N ILE A 188 -0.40 -8.34 -9.00
CA ILE A 188 -1.49 -8.27 -9.98
C ILE A 188 -1.96 -6.83 -10.22
N GLN A 189 -1.91 -5.99 -9.20
CA GLN A 189 -2.40 -4.61 -9.25
C GLN A 189 -1.58 -3.66 -10.15
N ARG A 190 -0.37 -4.06 -10.55
CA ARG A 190 0.61 -3.20 -11.24
C ARG A 190 0.20 -2.75 -12.63
#